data_AF-A0A3N1Q974-F1
#
_entry.id   AF-A0A3N1Q974-F1
#
_cell.length_a   1.000
_cell.length_b   1.000
_cell.length_c   1.000
_cell.angle_alpha   90.00
_cell.angle_beta   90.00
_cell.angle_gamma   90.00
#
_symmetry.space_group_name_H-M   'P 1'
#
loop_
_entity.id
_entity.type
_entity.pdbx_description
1 polymer ?
#
loop_
_entity_poly.entity_id
_entity_poly.type
_entity_poly.pdbx_seq_one_letter_code
_entity_poly.pdbx_strand_id
1 'polypeptide(L)'
;GTQLRGQSINHLRVVSGWWGEGAPSTIKSVYPENLERQMQGLYDFASSYSPAVLILLSLLAGVGEELLFRGALQGWLMTKTDPVTAVLAASVLFGLVHYVSFTYFLVATGLGMVLGAAYLLSESLALVMVWHALYDMIALFCLLRFPRWFGVRVVNSGANRPHE
;
A
#
# COMPACT_ATOMS: atom_id res chain seq x y z
N GLY A 1 -9.89 -39.96 -49.41
CA GLY A 1 -10.61 -39.49 -48.21
C GLY A 1 -9.96 -40.13 -47.00
N THR A 2 -9.82 -39.50 -45.86
CA THR A 2 -10.34 -38.20 -45.41
C THR A 2 -9.44 -37.79 -44.25
N GLN A 3 -8.91 -36.56 -44.30
CA GLN A 3 -8.40 -35.88 -43.11
C GLN A 3 -9.54 -35.63 -42.11
N LEU A 4 -9.12 -35.25 -40.89
CA LEU A 4 -9.89 -34.68 -39.77
C LEU A 4 -10.41 -35.73 -38.78
N ARG A 5 -9.93 -35.68 -37.52
CA ARG A 5 -10.54 -34.90 -36.42
C ARG A 5 -9.98 -35.35 -35.08
N GLY A 6 -9.57 -34.41 -34.22
CA GLY A 6 -9.22 -34.73 -32.83
C GLY A 6 -8.24 -33.82 -32.09
N GLN A 7 -7.91 -32.62 -32.58
CA GLN A 7 -7.21 -31.63 -31.75
C GLN A 7 -8.18 -31.10 -30.68
N SER A 8 -8.12 -31.70 -29.50
CA SER A 8 -8.78 -31.18 -28.29
C SER A 8 -8.00 -29.96 -27.78
N ILE A 9 -8.44 -28.79 -28.22
CA ILE A 9 -8.63 -27.56 -27.44
C ILE A 9 -7.69 -27.39 -26.23
N ASN A 10 -6.48 -26.86 -26.49
CA ASN A 10 -5.59 -26.26 -25.49
C ASN A 10 -5.88 -24.77 -25.28
N HIS A 11 -7.14 -24.38 -25.07
CA HIS A 11 -7.52 -22.94 -24.95
C HIS A 11 -7.50 -22.37 -23.53
N LEU A 12 -7.14 -23.15 -22.50
CA LEU A 12 -7.10 -22.65 -21.11
C LEU A 12 -5.69 -22.33 -20.58
N ARG A 13 -4.63 -22.47 -21.38
CA ARG A 13 -3.25 -22.12 -20.99
C ARG A 13 -2.79 -20.72 -21.41
N VAL A 14 -3.59 -19.97 -22.17
CA VAL A 14 -3.18 -18.66 -22.71
C VAL A 14 -3.46 -17.49 -21.75
N VAL A 15 -4.37 -17.65 -20.77
CA VAL A 15 -4.76 -16.54 -19.88
C VAL A 15 -3.91 -16.47 -18.60
N SER A 16 -3.15 -17.52 -18.25
CA SER A 16 -2.24 -17.51 -17.09
C SER A 16 -0.84 -16.98 -17.40
N GLY A 17 -0.49 -16.80 -18.68
CA GLY A 17 0.86 -16.43 -19.12
C GLY A 17 1.20 -14.94 -19.03
N TRP A 18 0.20 -14.05 -18.90
CA TRP A 18 0.42 -12.59 -18.95
C TRP A 18 0.87 -11.96 -17.63
N TRP A 19 0.88 -12.70 -16.52
CA TRP A 19 1.28 -12.18 -15.19
C TRP A 19 2.41 -13.00 -14.52
N GLY A 20 3.02 -13.94 -15.24
CA GLY A 20 3.94 -14.92 -14.66
C GLY A 20 5.44 -14.62 -14.80
N GLU A 21 5.90 -14.08 -15.93
CA GLU A 21 7.35 -14.09 -16.25
C GLU A 21 7.83 -12.89 -17.09
N GLY A 22 7.32 -11.68 -16.86
CA GLY A 22 7.67 -10.57 -17.76
C GLY A 22 7.39 -9.15 -17.29
N ALA A 23 7.44 -8.86 -15.99
CA ALA A 23 7.49 -7.47 -15.56
C ALA A 23 8.78 -6.83 -16.13
N PRO A 24 8.71 -5.70 -16.86
CA PRO A 24 9.90 -5.02 -17.36
C PRO A 24 10.88 -4.76 -16.20
N SER A 25 12.17 -5.04 -16.39
CA SER A 25 13.23 -4.81 -15.39
C SER A 25 13.30 -3.35 -14.91
N THR A 26 12.71 -2.42 -15.65
CA THR A 26 12.52 -1.02 -15.29
C THR A 26 11.52 -0.80 -14.14
N ILE A 27 10.55 -1.68 -13.89
CA ILE A 27 9.65 -1.58 -12.72
C ILE A 27 10.36 -2.03 -11.44
N LYS A 28 11.23 -3.04 -11.52
CA LYS A 28 12.12 -3.42 -10.41
C LYS A 28 13.13 -2.33 -10.07
N SER A 29 13.55 -1.51 -11.03
CA SER A 29 14.42 -0.36 -10.79
C SER A 29 13.74 0.76 -9.98
N VAL A 30 12.41 0.85 -9.98
CA VAL A 30 11.63 1.85 -9.20
C VAL A 30 11.27 1.31 -7.81
N TYR A 31 11.38 0.00 -7.60
CA TYR A 31 11.23 -0.67 -6.31
C TYR A 31 12.61 -1.02 -5.73
N PRO A 32 13.22 -0.15 -4.91
CA PRO A 32 14.47 -0.49 -4.27
C PRO A 32 14.27 -1.72 -3.36
N GLU A 33 15.33 -2.54 -3.22
CA GLU A 33 15.36 -3.77 -2.41
C GLU A 33 14.85 -3.60 -0.95
N ASN A 34 14.87 -2.37 -0.45
CA ASN A 34 14.34 -2.03 0.87
C ASN A 34 12.81 -2.10 0.93
N LEU A 35 12.10 -1.81 -0.16
CA LEU A 35 10.64 -1.79 -0.23
C LEU A 35 10.07 -3.20 -0.29
N GLU A 36 10.71 -4.14 -1.00
CA GLU A 36 10.30 -5.55 -1.01
C GLU A 36 10.36 -6.17 0.40
N ARG A 37 11.43 -5.89 1.16
CA ARG A 37 11.56 -6.36 2.56
C ARG A 37 10.49 -5.76 3.46
N GLN A 38 10.15 -4.49 3.26
CA GLN A 38 9.09 -3.81 4.00
C GLN A 38 7.72 -4.42 3.70
N MET A 39 7.41 -4.62 2.42
CA MET A 39 6.15 -5.22 1.98
C MET A 39 6.02 -6.66 2.49
N GLN A 40 7.12 -7.42 2.52
CA GLN A 40 7.13 -8.75 3.13
C GLN A 40 6.82 -8.69 4.63
N GLY A 41 7.49 -7.82 5.38
CA GLY A 41 7.23 -7.66 6.82
C GLY A 41 5.81 -7.20 7.13
N LEU A 42 5.28 -6.26 6.33
CA LEU A 42 3.89 -5.79 6.46
C LEU A 42 2.89 -6.89 6.12
N TYR A 43 3.17 -7.73 5.11
CA TYR A 43 2.34 -8.88 4.77
C TYR A 43 2.35 -9.93 5.89
N ASP A 44 3.52 -10.27 6.42
CA ASP A 44 3.65 -11.25 7.51
C ASP A 44 2.90 -10.75 8.76
N PHE A 45 3.00 -9.47 9.09
CA PHE A 45 2.20 -8.83 10.14
C PHE A 45 0.70 -8.90 9.83
N ALA A 46 0.26 -8.39 8.68
CA ALA A 46 -1.17 -8.28 8.36
C ALA A 46 -1.84 -9.65 8.24
N SER A 47 -1.14 -10.65 7.68
CA SER A 47 -1.66 -12.02 7.53
C SER A 47 -1.82 -12.75 8.87
N SER A 48 -1.18 -12.27 9.94
CA SER A 48 -1.30 -12.82 11.30
C SER A 48 -2.57 -12.38 12.05
N TYR A 49 -3.31 -11.39 11.53
CA TYR A 49 -4.49 -10.83 12.17
C TYR A 49 -5.77 -11.11 11.37
N SER A 50 -6.91 -11.06 12.07
CA SER A 50 -8.21 -11.19 11.41
C SER A 50 -8.57 -9.91 10.64
N PRO A 51 -9.40 -9.99 9.59
CA PRO A 51 -9.84 -8.81 8.86
C PRO A 51 -10.48 -7.72 9.74
N ALA A 52 -11.22 -8.12 10.79
CA ALA A 52 -11.82 -7.18 11.72
C ALA A 52 -10.78 -6.36 12.50
N VAL A 53 -9.66 -6.99 12.90
CA VAL A 53 -8.56 -6.29 13.57
C VAL A 53 -7.89 -5.31 12.62
N LEU A 54 -7.67 -5.69 11.35
CA LEU A 54 -7.06 -4.82 10.36
C LEU A 54 -7.93 -3.60 10.02
N ILE A 55 -9.26 -3.79 9.95
CA ILE A 55 -10.22 -2.68 9.78
C ILE A 55 -10.14 -1.73 10.97
N LEU A 56 -10.17 -2.26 12.21
CA LEU A 56 -10.06 -1.44 13.41
C LEU A 56 -8.72 -0.70 13.46
N LEU A 57 -7.63 -1.36 13.11
CA LEU A 57 -6.29 -0.76 13.04
C LEU A 57 -6.27 0.40 12.04
N SER A 58 -6.81 0.21 10.83
CA SER A 58 -6.88 1.25 9.79
C SER A 58 -7.71 2.45 10.24
N LEU A 59 -8.83 2.22 10.94
CA LEU A 59 -9.66 3.29 11.49
C LEU A 59 -8.92 4.07 12.58
N LEU A 60 -8.28 3.38 13.53
CA LEU A 60 -7.57 4.03 14.62
C LEU A 60 -6.33 4.77 14.13
N ALA A 61 -5.59 4.20 13.18
CA ALA A 61 -4.46 4.85 12.52
C ALA A 61 -4.92 6.10 11.77
N GLY A 62 -5.88 5.98 10.86
CA GLY A 62 -6.40 7.13 10.10
C GLY A 62 -6.95 8.24 11.00
N VAL A 63 -7.69 7.92 12.07
CA VAL A 63 -8.17 8.94 13.01
C VAL A 63 -7.03 9.56 13.81
N GLY A 64 -6.17 8.73 14.42
CA GLY A 64 -5.11 9.19 15.31
C GLY A 64 -4.05 10.03 14.58
N GLU A 65 -3.64 9.57 13.40
CA GLU A 65 -2.64 10.27 12.59
C GLU A 65 -3.19 11.58 12.05
N GLU A 66 -4.43 11.64 11.56
CA GLU A 66 -5.01 12.90 11.08
C GLU A 66 -5.24 13.90 12.22
N LEU A 67 -5.65 13.45 13.42
CA LEU A 67 -5.73 14.33 14.59
C LEU A 67 -4.36 14.96 14.90
N LEU A 68 -3.30 14.15 14.90
CA LEU A 68 -1.96 14.61 15.25
C LEU A 68 -1.37 15.52 14.17
N PHE A 69 -1.37 15.07 12.92
CA PHE A 69 -0.65 15.76 11.85
C PHE A 69 -1.46 16.91 11.26
N ARG A 70 -2.78 16.78 11.10
CA ARG A 70 -3.60 17.80 10.43
C ARG A 70 -4.27 18.71 11.45
N GLY A 71 -4.92 18.11 12.45
CA GLY A 71 -5.55 18.86 13.53
C GLY A 71 -4.55 19.65 14.38
N ALA A 72 -3.57 18.96 14.98
CA ALA A 72 -2.63 19.59 15.89
C ALA A 72 -1.45 20.27 15.15
N LEU A 73 -0.64 19.50 14.40
CA LEU A 73 0.62 20.00 13.85
C LEU A 73 0.42 21.01 12.70
N GLN A 74 -0.28 20.62 11.62
CA GLN A 74 -0.57 21.52 10.49
C GLN A 74 -1.40 22.71 10.96
N GLY A 75 -2.45 22.48 11.77
CA GLY A 75 -3.25 23.53 12.36
C GLY A 75 -2.41 24.53 13.17
N TRP A 76 -1.50 24.05 14.01
CA TRP A 76 -0.57 24.91 14.76
C TRP A 76 0.38 25.69 13.83
N LEU A 77 0.96 25.03 12.83
CA LEU A 77 1.85 25.68 11.85
C LEU A 77 1.13 26.77 11.06
N MET A 78 -0.13 26.56 10.68
CA MET A 78 -0.96 27.57 10.01
C MET A 78 -1.18 28.83 10.86
N THR A 79 -1.03 28.76 12.19
CA THR A 79 -1.06 29.97 13.06
C THR A 79 0.27 30.74 13.08
N LYS A 80 1.35 30.14 12.56
CA LYS A 80 2.72 30.67 12.63
C LYS A 80 3.33 30.98 11.27
N THR A 81 2.85 30.33 10.20
CA THR A 81 3.39 30.41 8.85
C THR A 81 2.27 30.56 7.83
N ASP A 82 2.63 30.76 6.56
CA ASP A 82 1.66 30.67 5.47
C ASP A 82 1.13 29.22 5.30
N PRO A 83 -0.05 29.02 4.68
CA PRO A 83 -0.66 27.72 4.54
C PRO A 83 0.17 26.70 3.76
N VAL A 84 0.93 27.14 2.74
CA VAL A 84 1.73 26.24 1.91
C VAL A 84 2.89 25.68 2.74
N THR A 85 3.60 26.54 3.46
CA THR A 85 4.68 26.13 4.36
C THR A 85 4.16 25.18 5.45
N ALA A 86 2.98 25.45 6.02
CA ALA A 86 2.38 24.59 7.04
C ALA A 86 2.09 23.17 6.51
N VAL A 87 1.48 23.06 5.32
CA VAL A 87 1.22 21.77 4.66
C VAL A 87 2.52 21.04 4.37
N LEU A 88 3.50 21.72 3.77
CA LEU A 88 4.78 21.11 3.42
C LEU A 88 5.53 20.59 4.65
N ALA A 89 5.64 21.41 5.69
CA ALA A 89 6.35 21.04 6.91
C ALA A 89 5.65 19.88 7.64
N ALA A 90 4.32 19.91 7.78
CA ALA A 90 3.57 18.80 8.37
C ALA A 90 3.73 17.50 7.55
N SER A 91 3.76 17.59 6.23
CA SER A 91 3.91 16.44 5.33
C SER A 91 5.31 15.82 5.37
N VAL A 92 6.35 16.66 5.46
CA VAL A 92 7.73 16.18 5.65
C VAL A 92 7.86 15.48 7.00
N LEU A 93 7.31 16.07 8.07
CA LEU A 93 7.32 15.46 9.41
C LEU A 93 6.54 14.14 9.43
N PHE A 94 5.40 14.06 8.74
CA PHE A 94 4.66 12.81 8.54
C PHE A 94 5.53 11.74 7.89
N GLY A 95 6.20 12.07 6.78
CA GLY A 95 7.12 11.13 6.12
C GLY A 95 8.29 10.72 7.00
N LEU A 96 8.84 11.64 7.81
CA LEU A 96 9.96 11.35 8.72
C LEU A 96 9.57 10.34 9.81
N VAL A 97 8.36 10.44 10.36
CA VAL A 97 7.85 9.42 11.32
C VAL A 97 7.66 8.07 10.63
N HIS A 98 7.39 8.07 9.33
CA HIS A 98 7.29 6.88 8.49
C HIS A 98 8.63 6.50 7.83
N TYR A 99 9.77 7.00 8.31
CA TYR A 99 11.05 6.72 7.66
C TYR A 99 11.51 5.29 7.96
N VAL A 100 11.18 4.38 7.05
CA VAL A 100 11.69 3.00 7.06
C VAL A 100 12.64 2.77 5.89
N SER A 101 12.41 3.47 4.77
CA SER A 101 13.32 3.57 3.63
C SER A 101 13.16 4.95 3.01
N PHE A 102 14.18 5.39 2.26
CA PHE A 102 14.09 6.68 1.58
C PHE A 102 12.89 6.76 0.63
N THR A 103 12.61 5.68 -0.11
CA THR A 103 11.44 5.61 -1.00
C THR A 103 10.13 5.67 -0.22
N TYR A 104 10.02 4.94 0.89
CA TYR A 104 8.82 4.97 1.70
C TYR A 104 8.61 6.33 2.37
N PHE A 105 9.69 7.00 2.79
CA PHE A 105 9.67 8.40 3.23
C PHE A 105 9.08 9.32 2.15
N LEU A 106 9.55 9.23 0.91
CA LEU A 106 9.04 10.07 -0.19
C LEU A 106 7.55 9.80 -0.48
N VAL A 107 7.15 8.53 -0.48
CA VAL A 107 5.74 8.13 -0.67
C VAL A 107 4.87 8.67 0.48
N ALA A 108 5.30 8.49 1.72
CA ALA A 108 4.59 8.96 2.91
C ALA A 108 4.51 10.49 2.94
N THR A 109 5.59 11.22 2.62
CA THR A 109 5.54 12.68 2.46
C THR A 109 4.59 13.09 1.33
N GLY A 110 4.58 12.37 0.20
CA GLY A 110 3.64 12.60 -0.90
C GLY A 110 2.18 12.46 -0.47
N LEU A 111 1.83 11.36 0.19
CA LEU A 111 0.51 11.14 0.77
C LEU A 111 0.18 12.21 1.83
N GLY A 112 1.19 12.56 2.64
CA GLY A 112 1.22 13.68 3.56
C GLY A 112 0.67 14.96 2.94
N MET A 113 1.26 15.35 1.80
CA MET A 113 0.92 16.56 1.06
C MET A 113 -0.48 16.49 0.47
N VAL A 114 -0.88 15.34 -0.09
CA VAL A 114 -2.23 15.15 -0.66
C VAL A 114 -3.30 15.34 0.42
N LEU A 115 -3.16 14.66 1.56
CA LEU A 115 -4.11 14.76 2.67
C LEU A 115 -4.06 16.14 3.33
N GLY A 116 -2.87 16.73 3.50
CA GLY A 116 -2.71 18.07 4.06
C GLY A 116 -3.35 19.16 3.19
N ALA A 117 -3.21 19.06 1.86
CA ALA A 117 -3.89 19.93 0.90
C ALA A 117 -5.40 19.68 0.88
N ALA A 118 -5.84 18.41 0.93
CA ALA A 118 -7.26 18.08 1.02
C ALA A 118 -7.91 18.65 2.29
N TYR A 119 -7.22 18.59 3.43
CA TYR A 119 -7.67 19.21 4.67
C TYR A 119 -7.74 20.73 4.54
N LEU A 120 -6.72 21.36 3.95
CA LEU A 120 -6.71 22.82 3.72
C LEU A 120 -7.86 23.28 2.81
N LEU A 121 -8.20 22.50 1.77
CA LEU A 121 -9.24 22.87 0.80
C LEU A 121 -10.66 22.51 1.27
N SER A 122 -10.81 21.43 2.03
CA SER A 122 -12.12 20.96 2.49
C SER A 122 -12.52 21.50 3.86
N GLU A 123 -11.54 21.99 4.64
CA GLU A 123 -11.69 22.40 6.04
C GLU A 123 -12.30 21.31 6.94
N SER A 124 -12.29 20.05 6.49
CA SER A 124 -12.96 18.94 7.14
C SER A 124 -11.96 17.89 7.59
N LEU A 125 -11.69 17.86 8.90
CA LEU A 125 -10.80 16.87 9.48
C LEU A 125 -11.41 15.45 9.40
N ALA A 126 -12.73 15.34 9.57
CA ALA A 126 -13.45 14.08 9.44
C ALA A 126 -13.32 13.48 8.03
N LEU A 127 -13.34 14.33 6.99
CA LEU A 127 -13.18 13.88 5.61
C LEU A 127 -11.81 13.23 5.40
N VAL A 128 -10.72 13.88 5.84
CA VAL A 128 -9.38 13.32 5.67
C VAL A 128 -9.15 12.07 6.52
N MET A 129 -9.73 12.00 7.73
CA MET A 129 -9.70 10.79 8.56
C MET A 129 -10.32 9.58 7.87
N VAL A 130 -11.52 9.77 7.29
CA VAL A 130 -12.22 8.71 6.57
C VAL A 130 -11.41 8.28 5.35
N TRP A 131 -10.89 9.23 4.58
CA TRP A 131 -10.08 8.91 3.40
C TRP A 131 -8.79 8.18 3.74
N HIS A 132 -8.10 8.57 4.81
CA HIS A 132 -6.89 7.90 5.26
C HIS A 132 -7.21 6.47 5.72
N ALA A 133 -8.21 6.28 6.58
CA ALA A 133 -8.60 4.95 7.05
C ALA A 133 -9.05 4.02 5.89
N LEU A 134 -9.77 4.57 4.90
CA LEU A 134 -10.16 3.83 3.70
C LEU A 134 -8.96 3.45 2.84
N TYR A 135 -8.00 4.37 2.67
CA TYR A 135 -6.76 4.12 1.95
C TYR A 135 -6.00 2.96 2.58
N ASP A 136 -5.81 2.96 3.91
CA ASP A 136 -5.13 1.89 4.64
C ASP A 136 -5.84 0.55 4.50
N MET A 137 -7.17 0.56 4.63
CA MET A 137 -7.98 -0.65 4.48
C MET A 137 -7.84 -1.25 3.07
N ILE A 138 -7.88 -0.40 2.02
CA ILE A 138 -7.68 -0.83 0.63
C ILE A 138 -6.24 -1.30 0.42
N ALA A 139 -5.25 -0.61 0.95
CA ALA A 139 -3.84 -0.97 0.83
C ALA A 139 -3.56 -2.35 1.45
N LEU A 140 -4.05 -2.58 2.67
CA LEU A 140 -3.93 -3.87 3.36
C LEU A 140 -4.71 -4.98 2.64
N PHE A 141 -5.92 -4.70 2.16
CA PHE A 141 -6.69 -5.66 1.37
C PHE A 141 -5.94 -6.06 0.10
N CYS A 142 -5.42 -5.09 -0.65
CA CYS A 142 -4.64 -5.33 -1.86
C CYS A 142 -3.36 -6.11 -1.57
N LEU A 143 -2.65 -5.78 -0.49
CA LEU A 143 -1.44 -6.47 -0.06
C LEU A 143 -1.71 -7.95 0.24
N LEU A 144 -2.79 -8.25 0.97
CA LEU A 144 -3.16 -9.62 1.32
C LEU A 144 -3.71 -10.40 0.12
N ARG A 145 -4.46 -9.74 -0.77
CA ARG A 145 -5.12 -10.40 -1.91
C ARG A 145 -4.22 -10.58 -3.13
N PHE A 146 -3.26 -9.68 -3.33
CA PHE A 146 -2.34 -9.64 -4.46
C PHE A 146 -0.86 -9.45 -4.03
N PRO A 147 -0.33 -10.28 -3.11
CA PRO A 147 1.01 -10.09 -2.54
C PRO A 147 2.13 -10.04 -3.58
N ARG A 148 1.98 -10.78 -4.68
CA ARG A 148 2.97 -10.83 -5.77
C ARG A 148 3.17 -9.48 -6.47
N TRP A 149 2.19 -8.58 -6.45
CA TRP A 149 2.32 -7.23 -7.02
C TRP A 149 3.30 -6.36 -6.22
N PHE A 150 3.51 -6.70 -4.94
CA PHE A 150 4.38 -5.98 -4.02
C PHE A 150 5.73 -6.71 -3.79
N GLY A 151 6.04 -7.73 -4.59
CA GLY A 151 7.26 -8.53 -4.44
C GLY A 151 7.23 -9.51 -3.25
N VAL A 152 6.09 -9.68 -2.58
CA VAL A 152 5.93 -10.56 -1.42
C VAL A 152 5.92 -12.02 -1.87
N ARG A 153 6.74 -12.85 -1.20
CA ARG A 153 6.82 -14.29 -1.43
C ARG A 153 5.97 -15.01 -0.39
N VAL A 154 4.83 -15.54 -0.83
CA VAL A 154 3.99 -16.41 0.00
C VAL A 154 4.57 -17.82 -0.05
N VAL A 155 5.20 -18.26 1.03
CA VAL A 155 5.67 -19.64 1.15
C VAL A 155 4.46 -20.55 1.41
N ASN A 156 4.02 -21.29 0.40
CA ASN A 156 3.02 -22.33 0.58
C ASN A 156 3.68 -23.56 1.23
N SER A 157 3.51 -23.75 2.54
CA SER A 157 4.01 -24.90 3.30
C SER A 157 3.39 -26.26 2.93
N GLY A 158 2.75 -26.41 1.76
CA GLY A 158 1.98 -27.59 1.36
C GLY A 158 2.55 -28.42 0.20
N ALA A 159 3.62 -27.99 -0.47
CA ALA A 159 4.06 -28.61 -1.74
C ALA A 159 5.20 -29.63 -1.63
N ASN A 160 5.58 -30.07 -0.42
CA ASN A 160 6.67 -31.04 -0.25
C ASN A 160 6.38 -32.10 0.82
N ARG A 161 5.21 -32.76 0.73
CA ARG A 161 5.11 -34.11 1.29
C ARG A 161 5.47 -35.08 0.17
N PRO A 162 6.55 -35.87 0.31
CA PRO A 162 6.71 -37.04 -0.55
C PRO A 162 5.46 -37.90 -0.37
N HIS A 163 4.87 -38.32 -1.48
CA HIS A 163 3.89 -39.41 -1.46
C HIS A 163 4.67 -40.66 -1.04
N GLU A 164 4.52 -41.07 0.22
CA GLU A 164 4.82 -42.43 0.68
C GLU A 164 3.65 -43.36 0.36
#